data_AF-U1NJJ1-F1
#
_entry.id   AF-U1NJJ1-F1
#
_cell.length_a   1.000
_cell.length_b   1.000
_cell.length_c   1.000
_cell.angle_alpha   90.00
_cell.angle_beta   90.00
_cell.angle_gamma   90.00
#
_symmetry.space_group_name_H-M   'P 1'
#
loop_
_entity.id
_entity.type
_entity.pdbx_description
1 polymer ?
#
loop_
_entity_poly.entity_id
_entity_poly.type
_entity_poly.pdbx_seq_one_letter_code
_entity_poly.pdbx_strand_id
1 'polypeptide(L)' 'MGLRELWYFLPIGETDQTSITETHIECRNCGTNLEPDLSTCPDCGGNPAVYEIS' A
#
# COMPACT_ATOMS: atom_id res chain seq x y z
N MET A 1 -35.06 31.47 1.84
CA MET A 1 -34.99 30.01 2.04
C MET A 1 -34.12 29.46 0.91
N GLY A 2 -32.90 29.03 1.24
CA GLY A 2 -31.90 28.61 0.24
C GLY A 2 -30.49 28.66 0.82
N LEU A 3 -30.33 28.12 2.05
CA LEU A 3 -29.04 27.63 2.53
C LEU A 3 -28.54 26.64 1.45
N ARG A 4 -27.24 26.52 1.12
CA ARG A 4 -26.43 25.39 1.62
C ARG A 4 -25.14 25.24 0.79
N GLU A 5 -24.04 25.26 1.52
CA GLU A 5 -22.72 24.62 1.32
C GLU A 5 -22.00 24.67 -0.05
N LEU A 6 -20.85 25.37 -0.19
CA LEU A 6 -19.53 25.05 0.38
C LEU A 6 -19.06 23.62 0.07
N TRP A 7 -18.49 23.34 -1.11
CA TRP A 7 -17.48 22.27 -1.28
C TRP A 7 -16.50 22.61 -2.43
N TYR A 8 -15.76 23.70 -2.23
CA TYR A 8 -14.57 24.09 -3.01
C TYR A 8 -13.32 23.28 -2.59
N PHE A 9 -13.47 22.03 -2.19
CA PHE A 9 -12.34 21.20 -1.73
C PHE A 9 -12.63 19.73 -2.04
N LEU A 10 -12.39 19.30 -3.28
CA LEU A 10 -11.84 17.96 -3.43
C LEU A 10 -10.32 18.11 -3.54
N PRO A 11 -9.56 17.76 -2.50
CA PRO A 11 -8.16 17.47 -2.70
C PRO A 11 -8.06 16.36 -3.74
N ILE A 12 -7.13 16.55 -4.68
CA ILE A 12 -6.56 15.51 -5.53
C ILE A 12 -6.09 14.34 -4.67
N GLY A 13 -7.00 13.42 -4.37
CA GLY A 13 -6.70 12.09 -3.86
C GLY A 13 -6.41 11.18 -5.02
N GLU A 14 -5.30 11.42 -5.71
CA GLU A 14 -4.61 10.39 -6.46
C GLU A 14 -4.10 9.38 -5.43
N THR A 15 -4.81 8.29 -5.28
CA THR A 15 -4.21 6.99 -5.03
C THR A 15 -5.17 5.98 -5.62
N ASP A 16 -4.71 5.35 -6.70
CA ASP A 16 -5.10 4.03 -7.19
C ASP A 16 -6.08 3.30 -6.26
N GLN A 17 -7.38 3.48 -6.49
CA GLN A 17 -8.42 2.68 -5.85
C GLN A 17 -8.63 1.42 -6.70
N THR A 18 -7.57 0.64 -6.87
CA THR A 18 -7.65 -0.75 -7.28
C THR A 18 -7.79 -1.58 -6.02
N SER A 19 -9.02 -1.62 -5.50
CA SER A 19 -9.42 -2.57 -4.47
C SER A 19 -9.38 -3.99 -5.05
N ILE A 20 -8.23 -4.65 -4.89
CA ILE A 20 -8.06 -6.11 -4.93
C ILE A 20 -6.91 -6.48 -3.97
N THR A 21 -7.20 -6.63 -2.68
CA THR A 21 -6.31 -7.21 -1.65
C THR A 21 -4.86 -6.69 -1.70
N GLU A 22 -4.60 -5.53 -1.10
CA GLU A 22 -3.22 -5.04 -0.92
C GLU A 22 -2.45 -6.00 -0.01
N THR A 23 -1.63 -6.88 -0.58
CA THR A 23 -0.67 -7.68 0.15
C THR A 23 0.62 -6.88 0.29
N HIS A 24 0.91 -6.46 1.53
CA HIS A 24 2.19 -5.79 1.82
C HIS A 24 3.25 -6.85 2.07
N ILE A 25 4.42 -6.72 1.45
CA ILE A 25 5.49 -7.71 1.58
C ILE A 25 6.80 -6.98 1.83
N GLU A 26 7.48 -7.35 2.89
CA GLU A 26 8.74 -6.72 3.29
C GLU A 26 9.75 -7.74 3.80
N CYS A 27 11.03 -7.41 3.76
CA CYS A 27 12.06 -8.29 4.31
C CYS A 27 12.13 -8.16 5.84
N ARG A 28 12.03 -9.29 6.55
CA ARG A 28 12.20 -9.35 8.03
C ARG A 28 13.60 -8.98 8.50
N ASN A 29 14.59 -9.00 7.61
CA ASN A 29 15.99 -8.81 7.96
C ASN A 29 16.47 -7.37 7.69
N CYS A 30 16.15 -6.80 6.53
CA CYS A 30 16.57 -5.45 6.15
C CYS A 30 15.45 -4.40 6.07
N GLY A 31 14.17 -4.81 6.08
CA GLY A 31 13.02 -3.90 5.98
C GLY A 31 12.71 -3.40 4.56
N THR A 32 13.39 -3.89 3.53
CA THR A 32 13.08 -3.55 2.13
C THR A 32 11.71 -4.09 1.71
N ASN A 33 10.91 -3.27 1.03
CA ASN A 33 9.65 -3.70 0.40
C ASN A 33 9.95 -4.61 -0.79
N LEU A 34 9.25 -5.74 -0.85
CA LEU A 34 9.43 -6.79 -1.83
C LEU A 34 8.15 -6.98 -2.64
N GLU A 35 8.30 -7.48 -3.87
CA GLU A 35 7.16 -7.88 -4.69
C GLU A 35 6.66 -9.27 -4.27
N PRO A 36 5.38 -9.62 -4.52
CA PRO A 36 4.76 -10.86 -4.07
C PRO A 36 5.34 -12.16 -4.61
N ASP A 37 6.05 -12.10 -5.74
CA ASP A 37 6.65 -13.27 -6.35
C ASP A 37 8.06 -13.59 -5.83
N LEU A 38 8.61 -12.79 -4.89
CA LEU A 38 9.94 -13.06 -4.34
C LEU A 38 9.88 -14.02 -3.15
N SER A 39 10.55 -15.16 -3.32
CA SER A 39 10.79 -16.12 -2.22
C SER A 39 11.94 -15.71 -1.29
N THR A 40 12.80 -14.78 -1.72
CA THR A 40 14.00 -14.35 -0.96
C THR A 40 14.32 -12.90 -1.28
N CYS A 41 14.74 -12.14 -0.27
CA CYS A 41 15.13 -10.75 -0.45
C CYS A 41 16.42 -10.65 -1.30
N PRO A 42 16.41 -9.91 -2.42
CA PRO A 42 17.58 -9.75 -3.29
C PRO A 42 18.64 -8.83 -2.67
N ASP A 43 18.27 -8.03 -1.67
CA ASP A 43 19.15 -7.05 -1.04
C ASP A 43 20.04 -7.69 0.03
N CYS A 44 19.48 -8.54 0.90
CA CYS A 44 20.20 -9.12 2.04
C CYS A 44 20.14 -10.65 2.11
N GLY A 45 19.41 -11.32 1.20
CA GLY A 45 19.20 -12.78 1.23
C GLY A 45 18.24 -13.25 2.32
N GLY A 46 17.55 -12.34 3.01
CA GLY A 46 16.62 -12.65 4.10
C GLY A 46 15.26 -13.17 3.63
N ASN A 47 14.49 -13.72 4.58
CA ASN A 47 13.15 -14.22 4.29
C ASN A 47 12.12 -13.08 4.17
N PRO A 48 11.26 -13.08 3.13
CA PRO A 48 10.15 -12.13 3.02
C PRO A 48 9.09 -12.40 4.10
N ALA A 49 8.32 -11.37 4.47
CA ALA A 49 7.13 -11.49 5.28
C ALA A 49 5.96 -10.81 4.59
N VAL A 50 4.86 -11.56 4.50
CA VAL A 50 3.63 -11.16 3.82
C VAL A 50 2.61 -10.76 4.88
N TYR A 51 1.98 -9.61 4.69
CA TYR A 51 0.92 -9.08 5.53
C TYR A 51 -0.30 -8.82 4.64
N GLU A 52 -1.42 -9.43 4.99
CA GLU A 52 -2.70 -9.12 4.40
C GLU A 52 -3.28 -7.95 5.19
N ILE A 53 -3.36 -6.77 4.56
CA ILE A 53 -4.07 -5.65 5.17
C ILE A 53 -5.56 -5.79 4.81
N SER A 54 -6.39 -6.02 5.83
CA SER A 54 -7.86 -6.09 5.74
C SER A 54 -8.50 -4.87 6.39
#